data_AF-A0A8T2IZV2-F1
#
_entry.id   AF-A0A8T2IZV2-F1
#
_cell.length_a   1.000
_cell.length_b   1.000
_cell.length_c   1.000
_cell.angle_alpha   90.00
_cell.angle_beta   90.00
_cell.angle_gamma   90.00
#
_symmetry.space_group_name_H-M   'P 1'
#
loop_
_entity.id
_entity.type
_entity.pdbx_description
1 polymer ?
#
loop_
_entity_poly.entity_id
_entity_poly.type
_entity_poly.pdbx_seq_one_letter_code
_entity_poly.pdbx_strand_id
1 'polypeptide(L)'
;MTLEELPGDQSTERMDTVGNALEEVLGKAQLQRTITIGVYEAAKLLNVDPDNVVLCLLAADETDNQDVALQIHFTLIQAFCCENDINILRVSNMSRLAEILGSSDKPGEPADLHCILINNPHASQCKDPALTEVICFCKESRYLDQWVPVINLPER
;
A
#
# COMPACT_ATOMS: atom_id res chain seq x y z
N MET A 1 11.46 34.88 -25.40
CA MET A 1 12.00 34.17 -24.21
C MET A 1 11.07 33.00 -23.97
N THR A 2 11.47 31.81 -24.39
CA THR A 2 10.76 30.56 -24.15
C THR A 2 11.43 29.90 -22.95
N LEU A 3 10.73 29.90 -21.82
CA LEU A 3 11.17 29.19 -20.62
C LEU A 3 10.68 27.75 -20.79
N GLU A 4 11.61 26.83 -21.02
CA GLU A 4 11.35 25.40 -21.07
C GLU A 4 11.11 24.92 -19.63
N GLU A 5 9.87 24.55 -19.31
CA GLU A 5 9.54 23.85 -18.07
C GLU A 5 10.02 22.40 -18.19
N LEU A 6 10.96 22.03 -17.31
CA LEU A 6 11.54 20.69 -17.27
C LEU A 6 10.48 19.68 -16.79
N PRO A 7 10.24 18.57 -17.50
CA PRO A 7 9.20 17.58 -17.15
C PRO A 7 9.49 16.75 -15.89
N GLY A 8 10.55 17.05 -15.14
CA GLY A 8 10.96 16.29 -13.95
C GLY A 8 10.37 16.79 -12.61
N ASP A 9 9.83 18.01 -12.57
CA ASP A 9 9.32 18.61 -11.32
C ASP A 9 7.91 18.09 -10.98
N GLN A 10 7.07 17.94 -12.00
CA GLN A 10 5.69 17.45 -11.86
C GLN A 10 5.59 15.98 -11.44
N SER A 11 6.55 15.13 -11.83
CA SER A 11 6.52 13.71 -11.45
C SER A 11 6.83 13.51 -9.97
N THR A 12 7.73 14.31 -9.41
CA THR A 12 8.13 14.25 -8.00
C THR A 12 7.00 14.78 -7.12
N GLU A 13 6.44 15.94 -7.46
CA GLU A 13 5.29 16.53 -6.74
C GLU A 13 4.07 15.59 -6.74
N ARG A 14 3.84 14.89 -7.86
CA ARG A 14 2.78 13.88 -7.94
C ARG A 14 3.04 12.68 -7.04
N MET A 15 4.26 12.16 -7.02
CA MET A 15 4.61 11.03 -6.15
C MET A 15 4.46 11.39 -4.66
N ASP A 16 4.83 12.61 -4.29
CA ASP A 16 4.61 13.12 -2.92
C ASP A 16 3.13 13.25 -2.60
N THR A 17 2.32 13.70 -3.56
CA THR A 17 0.86 13.79 -3.41
C THR A 17 0.24 12.42 -3.15
N VAL A 18 0.63 11.40 -3.93
CA VAL A 18 0.14 10.02 -3.74
C VAL A 18 0.64 9.44 -2.41
N GLY A 19 1.88 9.73 -2.02
CA GLY A 19 2.44 9.33 -0.72
C GLY A 19 1.67 9.92 0.47
N ASN A 20 1.34 11.21 0.41
CA ASN A 20 0.51 11.88 1.41
C ASN A 20 -0.92 11.30 1.45
N ALA A 21 -1.51 11.04 0.29
CA ALA A 21 -2.82 10.40 0.19
C ALA A 21 -2.81 8.99 0.82
N LEU A 22 -1.75 8.22 0.58
CA LEU A 22 -1.57 6.90 1.17
C LEU A 22 -1.48 6.95 2.70
N GLU A 23 -0.71 7.88 3.25
CA GLU A 23 -0.63 8.10 4.71
C GLU A 23 -2.01 8.42 5.29
N GLU A 24 -2.77 9.32 4.66
CA GLU A 24 -4.12 9.68 5.10
C GLU A 24 -5.08 8.48 5.07
N VAL A 25 -5.01 7.69 3.99
CA VAL A 25 -5.80 6.47 3.81
C VAL A 25 -5.49 5.45 4.90
N LEU A 26 -4.21 5.21 5.19
CA LEU A 26 -3.79 4.28 6.24
C LEU A 26 -4.27 4.72 7.62
N GLY A 27 -4.11 6.00 7.96
CA GLY A 27 -4.58 6.56 9.24
C GLY A 27 -6.10 6.45 9.40
N LYS A 28 -6.87 6.74 8.34
CA LYS A 28 -8.33 6.58 8.34
C LYS A 28 -8.76 5.13 8.45
N ALA A 29 -8.16 4.23 7.67
CA ALA A 29 -8.48 2.81 7.67
C ALA A 29 -8.20 2.18 9.05
N GLN A 30 -7.12 2.61 9.71
CA GLN A 30 -6.82 2.22 11.07
C GLN A 30 -7.89 2.69 12.06
N LEU A 31 -8.27 3.97 12.03
CA LEU A 31 -9.30 4.52 12.92
C LEU A 31 -10.67 3.85 12.73
N GLN A 32 -11.01 3.51 11.48
CA GLN A 32 -12.27 2.86 11.12
C GLN A 32 -12.23 1.33 11.29
N ARG A 33 -11.08 0.76 11.65
CA ARG A 33 -10.83 -0.70 11.77
C ARG A 33 -11.17 -1.48 10.49
N THR A 34 -10.86 -0.87 9.34
CA THR A 34 -11.10 -1.46 8.01
C THR A 34 -9.78 -1.87 7.37
N ILE A 35 -8.83 -2.29 8.20
CA ILE A 35 -7.48 -2.64 7.80
C ILE A 35 -7.15 -4.03 8.34
N THR A 36 -6.47 -4.83 7.53
CA THR A 36 -5.90 -6.12 7.91
C THR A 36 -4.39 -5.98 7.83
N ILE A 37 -3.67 -6.38 8.87
CA ILE A 37 -2.22 -6.22 8.98
C ILE A 37 -1.61 -7.60 9.22
N GLY A 38 -0.56 -7.91 8.48
CA GLY A 38 0.14 -9.19 8.55
C GLY A 38 -0.02 -10.00 7.27
N VAL A 39 1.04 -10.71 6.88
CA VAL A 39 1.08 -11.53 5.65
C VAL A 39 0.10 -12.69 5.75
N TYR A 40 0.03 -13.32 6.92
CA TYR A 40 -0.83 -14.49 7.12
C TYR A 40 -2.32 -14.10 7.17
N GLU A 41 -2.64 -13.02 7.89
CA GLU A 41 -3.98 -12.45 7.99
C GLU A 41 -4.47 -11.97 6.62
N ALA A 42 -3.59 -11.32 5.86
CA ALA A 42 -3.89 -10.89 4.50
C ALA A 42 -4.20 -12.07 3.59
N ALA A 43 -3.34 -13.09 3.55
CA ALA A 43 -3.56 -14.29 2.75
C ALA A 43 -4.87 -15.01 3.14
N LYS A 44 -5.19 -15.06 4.43
CA LYS A 44 -6.45 -15.64 4.92
C LYS A 44 -7.65 -14.84 4.43
N LEU A 45 -7.62 -13.51 4.51
CA LEU A 45 -8.72 -12.68 4.04
C LEU A 45 -8.93 -12.80 2.54
N LEU A 46 -7.84 -12.71 1.75
CA LEU A 46 -7.88 -12.87 0.30
C LEU A 46 -8.49 -14.22 -0.13
N ASN A 47 -8.24 -15.28 0.63
CA ASN A 47 -8.80 -16.60 0.35
C ASN A 47 -10.28 -16.75 0.75
N VAL A 48 -10.79 -15.91 1.66
CA VAL A 48 -12.17 -16.01 2.17
C VAL A 48 -13.10 -15.02 1.50
N ASP A 49 -12.67 -13.77 1.34
CA ASP A 49 -13.49 -12.66 0.85
C ASP A 49 -12.62 -11.59 0.14
N PRO A 50 -12.12 -11.89 -1.07
CA PRO A 50 -11.30 -10.95 -1.83
C PRO A 50 -12.08 -9.74 -2.33
N ASP A 51 -13.39 -9.86 -2.54
CA ASP A 51 -14.27 -8.78 -3.03
C ASP A 51 -14.37 -7.61 -2.04
N ASN A 52 -14.09 -7.86 -0.76
CA ASN A 52 -14.06 -6.84 0.28
C ASN A 52 -12.74 -6.04 0.30
N VAL A 53 -11.70 -6.47 -0.43
CA VAL A 53 -10.38 -5.83 -0.41
C VAL A 53 -10.27 -4.83 -1.56
N VAL A 54 -9.87 -3.59 -1.24
CA VAL A 54 -9.77 -2.49 -2.22
C VAL A 54 -8.33 -2.19 -2.59
N LEU A 55 -7.42 -2.29 -1.62
CA LEU A 55 -6.01 -1.98 -1.76
C LEU A 55 -5.17 -2.96 -0.94
N CYS A 56 -4.08 -3.45 -1.54
CA CYS A 56 -3.06 -4.27 -0.92
C CYS A 56 -1.72 -3.51 -0.93
N LEU A 57 -1.07 -3.41 0.22
CA LEU A 57 0.26 -2.85 0.36
C LEU A 57 1.22 -3.95 0.77
N LEU A 58 2.38 -4.00 0.11
CA LEU A 58 3.51 -4.85 0.50
C LEU A 58 4.64 -3.95 0.99
N ALA A 59 5.24 -4.28 2.12
CA ALA A 59 6.37 -3.52 2.66
C ALA A 59 7.49 -4.50 3.08
N ALA A 60 8.71 -4.20 2.65
CA ALA A 60 9.89 -4.95 3.06
C ALA A 60 11.08 -3.99 3.20
N ASP A 61 11.96 -4.32 4.13
CA ASP A 61 13.25 -3.67 4.29
C ASP A 61 14.37 -4.46 3.58
N GLU A 62 15.61 -4.01 3.71
CA GLU A 62 16.75 -4.71 3.09
C GLU A 62 17.04 -6.07 3.72
N THR A 63 16.68 -6.28 4.99
CA THR A 63 16.89 -7.54 5.71
C THR A 63 15.89 -8.61 5.27
N ASP A 64 14.67 -8.20 4.94
CA ASP A 64 13.59 -9.04 4.42
C ASP A 64 13.88 -9.63 3.04
N ASN A 65 14.81 -9.05 2.28
CA ASN A 65 15.24 -9.57 0.98
C ASN A 65 15.94 -10.94 1.10
N GLN A 66 16.43 -11.30 2.29
CA GLN A 66 17.07 -12.59 2.55
C GLN A 66 16.06 -13.65 3.02
N ASP A 67 14.84 -13.26 3.40
CA ASP A 67 13.80 -14.19 3.82
C ASP A 67 13.06 -14.76 2.60
N VAL A 68 13.49 -15.94 2.18
CA VAL A 68 12.88 -16.67 1.05
C VAL A 68 11.39 -16.95 1.29
N ALA A 69 10.97 -17.23 2.53
CA ALA A 69 9.57 -17.52 2.83
C ALA A 69 8.71 -16.26 2.62
N LEU A 70 9.18 -15.12 3.12
CA LEU A 70 8.50 -13.83 2.93
C LEU A 70 8.40 -13.46 1.44
N GLN A 71 9.48 -13.64 0.67
CA GLN A 71 9.48 -13.37 -0.77
C GLN A 71 8.51 -14.29 -1.54
N ILE A 72 8.37 -15.56 -1.12
CA ILE A 72 7.35 -16.46 -1.67
C ILE A 72 5.96 -15.92 -1.37
N HIS A 73 5.69 -15.52 -0.12
CA HIS A 73 4.39 -14.96 0.26
C HIS A 73 4.04 -13.70 -0.55
N PHE A 74 5.00 -12.79 -0.74
CA PHE A 74 4.79 -11.60 -1.56
C PHE A 74 4.47 -11.95 -3.00
N THR A 75 5.17 -12.93 -3.57
CA THR A 75 4.91 -13.38 -4.93
C THR A 75 3.51 -13.98 -5.06
N LEU A 76 3.07 -14.79 -4.09
CA LEU A 76 1.74 -15.39 -4.09
C LEU A 76 0.64 -14.34 -3.93
N ILE A 77 0.78 -13.42 -2.98
CA ILE A 77 -0.18 -12.34 -2.74
C ILE A 77 -0.26 -11.43 -3.96
N GLN A 78 0.88 -11.07 -4.55
CA GLN A 78 0.92 -10.26 -5.76
C GLN A 78 0.20 -10.94 -6.92
N ALA A 79 0.47 -12.22 -7.18
CA ALA A 79 -0.21 -12.97 -8.23
C ALA A 79 -1.73 -12.97 -8.00
N PHE A 80 -2.17 -13.28 -6.78
CA PHE A 80 -3.57 -13.30 -6.41
C PHE A 80 -4.25 -11.93 -6.60
N CYS A 81 -3.65 -10.85 -6.10
CA CYS A 81 -4.21 -9.50 -6.24
C CYS A 81 -4.31 -9.07 -7.71
N CYS A 82 -3.28 -9.37 -8.53
CA CYS A 82 -3.32 -9.08 -9.96
C CYS A 82 -4.40 -9.85 -10.71
N GLU A 83 -4.59 -11.14 -10.39
CA GLU A 83 -5.61 -11.99 -11.03
C GLU A 83 -7.05 -11.55 -10.66
N ASN A 84 -7.24 -11.02 -9.45
CA ASN A 84 -8.54 -10.58 -8.94
C ASN A 84 -8.79 -9.06 -9.10
N ASP A 85 -7.95 -8.36 -9.88
CA ASP A 85 -8.03 -6.91 -10.09
C ASP A 85 -8.02 -6.06 -8.80
N ILE A 86 -7.38 -6.57 -7.75
CA ILE A 86 -7.15 -5.83 -6.51
C ILE A 86 -5.99 -4.87 -6.75
N ASN A 87 -6.15 -3.60 -6.36
CA ASN A 87 -5.05 -2.63 -6.46
C ASN A 87 -3.95 -3.03 -5.49
N ILE A 88 -2.71 -3.10 -5.99
CA ILE A 88 -1.55 -3.51 -5.20
C ILE A 88 -0.41 -2.54 -5.43
N LEU A 89 0.34 -2.23 -4.36
CA LEU A 89 1.55 -1.41 -4.42
C LEU A 89 2.58 -1.85 -3.39
N ARG A 90 3.81 -1.41 -3.57
CA ARG A 90 4.90 -1.56 -2.61
C ARG A 90 5.17 -0.24 -1.92
N VAL A 91 5.42 -0.31 -0.62
CA VAL A 91 5.83 0.85 0.17
C VAL A 91 7.29 0.70 0.56
N SER A 92 8.08 1.71 0.23
CA SER A 92 9.42 1.91 0.77
C SER A 92 9.32 2.76 2.03
N ASN A 93 10.09 2.38 3.07
CA ASN A 93 10.09 2.94 4.43
C ASN A 93 9.08 2.30 5.41
N MET A 94 9.43 1.11 5.90
CA MET A 94 8.68 0.40 6.94
C MET A 94 8.64 1.15 8.29
N SER A 95 9.69 1.90 8.64
CA SER A 95 9.73 2.68 9.87
C SER A 95 8.59 3.70 9.91
N ARG A 96 8.41 4.44 8.80
CA ARG A 96 7.33 5.41 8.66
C ARG A 96 5.95 4.75 8.67
N LEU A 97 5.82 3.59 8.03
CA LEU A 97 4.60 2.80 8.06
C LEU A 97 4.22 2.37 9.49
N ALA A 98 5.21 1.97 10.29
CA ALA A 98 5.01 1.60 11.69
C ALA A 98 4.55 2.78 12.56
N GLU A 99 5.08 3.98 12.31
CA GLU A 99 4.64 5.22 12.97
C GLU A 99 3.16 5.54 12.67
N ILE A 100 2.78 5.49 11.39
CA ILE A 100 1.40 5.77 10.95
C ILE A 100 0.43 4.78 11.58
N LEU A 101 0.80 3.49 11.59
CA LEU A 101 -0.03 2.42 12.15
C LEU A 101 0.13 2.24 13.66
N GLY A 102 0.81 3.16 14.35
CA GLY A 102 0.93 3.15 15.82
C GLY A 102 1.40 1.81 16.40
N SER A 103 2.21 1.04 15.66
CA SER A 103 2.58 -0.35 16.03
C SER A 103 3.67 -0.42 17.11
N SER A 104 3.73 0.57 18.00
CA SER A 104 4.73 0.71 19.06
C SER A 104 4.28 0.16 20.43
N ASP A 105 3.06 -0.38 20.57
CA ASP A 105 2.44 -0.59 21.89
C ASP A 105 2.40 -2.04 22.41
N LYS A 106 3.11 -3.00 21.79
CA LYS A 106 3.30 -4.34 22.37
C LYS A 106 4.80 -4.65 22.56
N PRO A 107 5.32 -4.58 23.79
CA PRO A 107 6.69 -4.96 24.05
C PRO A 107 6.85 -6.47 23.87
N GLY A 108 7.53 -6.90 22.80
CA GLY A 108 8.04 -8.27 22.67
C GLY A 108 7.86 -8.97 21.33
N GLU A 109 7.05 -8.45 20.40
CA GLU A 109 6.85 -9.06 19.08
C GLU A 109 7.06 -8.01 17.97
N PRO A 110 7.88 -8.29 16.93
CA PRO A 110 7.95 -7.42 15.76
C PRO A 110 6.58 -7.40 15.09
N ALA A 111 6.02 -6.21 14.87
CA ALA A 111 4.77 -6.10 14.14
C ALA A 111 4.99 -6.57 12.71
N ASP A 112 4.28 -7.63 12.28
CA ASP A 112 4.26 -8.06 10.89
C ASP A 112 3.52 -7.01 10.05
N LEU A 113 4.27 -6.01 9.59
CA LEU A 113 3.79 -4.92 8.73
C LEU A 113 4.09 -5.20 7.26
N HIS A 114 4.45 -6.44 6.92
CA HIS A 114 4.92 -6.77 5.58
C HIS A 114 3.78 -6.84 4.54
N CYS A 115 2.54 -7.04 4.99
CA CYS A 115 1.36 -6.92 4.14
C CYS A 115 0.22 -6.24 4.88
N ILE A 116 -0.43 -5.32 4.20
CA ILE A 116 -1.58 -4.56 4.73
C ILE A 116 -2.67 -4.55 3.67
N LEU A 117 -3.89 -4.90 4.07
CA LEU A 117 -5.08 -4.80 3.22
C LEU A 117 -6.01 -3.72 3.75
N ILE A 118 -6.54 -2.91 2.83
CA ILE A 118 -7.61 -1.97 3.11
C ILE A 118 -8.90 -2.56 2.59
N ASN A 119 -9.84 -2.74 3.50
CA ASN A 119 -11.12 -3.37 3.26
C ASN A 119 -12.18 -2.29 2.99
N ASN A 120 -13.26 -2.63 2.29
CA ASN A 120 -14.36 -1.73 2.00
C ASN A 120 -15.44 -1.79 3.10
N PRO A 121 -15.54 -0.84 4.05
CA PRO A 121 -16.73 -0.68 4.85
C PRO A 121 -17.84 -0.12 3.95
N HIS A 122 -18.66 -1.01 3.39
CA HIS A 122 -19.96 -0.73 2.79
C HIS A 122 -20.14 0.68 2.18
N ALA A 123 -19.95 0.79 0.87
CA ALA A 123 -20.35 1.90 -0.02
C ALA A 123 -19.83 3.33 0.31
N SER A 124 -19.22 3.56 1.48
CA SER A 124 -18.94 4.91 2.00
C SER A 124 -17.48 5.30 1.84
N GLN A 125 -16.55 4.35 1.98
CA GLN A 125 -15.11 4.59 1.77
C GLN A 125 -14.71 4.68 0.29
N CYS A 126 -15.54 4.16 -0.63
CA CYS A 126 -15.34 4.33 -2.08
C CYS A 126 -15.46 5.80 -2.54
N LYS A 127 -15.76 6.73 -1.62
CA LYS A 127 -15.81 8.18 -1.85
C LYS A 127 -14.64 8.93 -1.24
N ASP A 128 -13.68 8.23 -0.63
CA ASP A 128 -12.49 8.90 -0.09
C ASP A 128 -11.61 9.41 -1.24
N PRO A 129 -11.36 10.73 -1.33
CA PRO A 129 -10.55 11.29 -2.41
C PRO A 129 -9.09 10.81 -2.36
N ALA A 130 -8.53 10.61 -1.16
CA ALA A 130 -7.17 10.11 -1.00
C ALA A 130 -7.06 8.65 -1.44
N LEU A 131 -8.06 7.81 -1.11
CA LEU A 131 -8.11 6.43 -1.60
C LEU A 131 -8.26 6.38 -3.12
N THR A 132 -9.11 7.25 -3.67
CA THR A 132 -9.31 7.36 -5.12
C THR A 132 -8.03 7.75 -5.84
N GLU A 133 -7.27 8.69 -5.29
CA GLU A 133 -5.97 9.12 -5.84
C GLU A 133 -4.98 7.95 -5.91
N VAL A 134 -4.85 7.18 -4.82
CA VAL A 134 -3.96 6.00 -4.77
C VAL A 134 -4.42 4.93 -5.77
N ILE A 135 -5.72 4.67 -5.88
CA ILE A 135 -6.28 3.71 -6.85
C ILE A 135 -6.01 4.17 -8.29
N CYS A 136 -6.20 5.46 -8.59
CA CYS A 136 -5.89 6.02 -9.90
C CYS A 136 -4.41 5.84 -10.24
N PHE A 137 -3.52 6.12 -9.30
CA PHE A 137 -2.09 5.87 -9.45
C PHE A 137 -1.79 4.40 -9.76
N CYS A 138 -2.35 3.44 -9.00
CA CYS A 138 -2.18 2.01 -9.28
C CYS A 138 -2.65 1.62 -10.69
N LYS A 139 -3.79 2.15 -11.14
CA LYS A 139 -4.33 1.87 -12.47
C LYS A 139 -3.45 2.45 -13.58
N GLU A 140 -2.99 3.69 -13.42
CA GLU A 140 -2.08 4.32 -14.37
C GLU A 140 -0.74 3.59 -14.47
N SER A 141 -0.16 3.19 -13.35
CA SER A 141 1.05 2.36 -13.33
C SER A 141 0.83 1.04 -14.07
N ARG A 142 -0.33 0.40 -13.87
CA ARG A 142 -0.68 -0.84 -14.59
C ARG A 142 -0.77 -0.64 -16.10
N TYR A 143 -1.28 0.51 -16.57
CA TYR A 143 -1.26 0.86 -18.01
C TYR A 143 0.16 1.03 -18.57
N LEU A 144 1.14 1.30 -17.72
CA LEU A 144 2.57 1.42 -18.06
C LEU A 144 3.35 0.12 -17.79
N ASP A 145 2.67 -1.02 -17.70
CA ASP A 145 3.25 -2.34 -17.38
C ASP A 145 3.95 -2.42 -16.00
N GLN A 146 3.71 -1.44 -15.12
CA GLN A 146 4.17 -1.44 -13.73
C GLN A 146 3.08 -2.05 -12.83
N TRP A 147 3.03 -3.38 -12.80
CA TRP A 147 1.99 -4.14 -12.09
C TRP A 147 1.94 -3.91 -10.58
N VAL A 148 3.10 -3.65 -9.96
CA VAL A 148 3.21 -3.32 -8.54
C VAL A 148 4.06 -2.05 -8.41
N PRO A 149 3.45 -0.86 -8.51
CA PRO A 149 4.18 0.38 -8.37
C PRO A 149 4.73 0.53 -6.95
N VAL A 150 5.81 1.31 -6.82
CA VAL A 150 6.47 1.60 -5.55
C VAL A 150 6.17 3.04 -5.15
N ILE A 151 5.79 3.24 -3.88
CA ILE A 151 5.56 4.55 -3.28
C ILE A 151 6.46 4.70 -2.06
N ASN A 152 7.13 5.86 -1.96
CA ASN A 152 7.81 6.25 -0.74
C ASN A 152 6.82 7.02 0.14
N LEU A 153 6.71 6.64 1.41
CA LEU A 153 5.99 7.46 2.37
C LEU A 153 6.80 8.75 2.65
N PRO A 154 6.12 9.90 2.86
CA PRO A 154 6.79 11.16 3.11
C PRO A 154 7.57 11.12 4.43
N GLU A 155 8.81 11.60 4.40
CA GLU A 155 9.64 11.83 5.59
C GLU A 155 9.19 13.16 6.22
N ARG A 156 8.66 13.15 7.44
CA ARG A 156 8.21 14.36 8.16
C ARG A 156 9.11 14.69 9.34
#